data_AF-A0A2S7TH51-F1
#
_entry.id   AF-A0A2S7TH51-F1
#
_cell.length_a   1.000
_cell.length_b   1.000
_cell.length_c   1.000
_cell.angle_alpha   90.00
_cell.angle_beta   90.00
_cell.angle_gamma   90.00
#
_symmetry.space_group_name_H-M   'P 1'
#
loop_
_entity.id
_entity.type
_entity.pdbx_description
1 polymer ?
#
loop_
_entity_poly.entity_id
_entity_poly.type
_entity_poly.pdbx_seq_one_letter_code
_entity_poly.pdbx_strand_id
1 'polypeptide(L)'
;MRQFFKQKAIPENSVEAVKYFQQQTEKYWMDVNLQQKALIALQLFRNNRKDKARIIVKSLKETSILSEEKGMYWKANKAGWLWSEAPTETQALLIETFSEIEPTPKIIEKLKLWLLKNKQVNRWNTTKATAAAIHALVHYGIDLHDITNTPTVSVGTQKIIPEKSEDTKIMAGTGYFKTSWTANEISNDMSTVEIKPTSKTALWGGLYWQYFENLNAVSATESSLKIEKKLFKKVTTENGLKLVPISEAGAVKIGDIVTTKIVLYSDRDMQYLHIKDNRASGLEPLDNISKYKWQDGISFYQSIRDTATNFFFDYLPKGIYVFEYDTRASHTGIFSTGIAMIENFYAPELRSNSKGSTITIKN
;
A
#
# COMPACT_ATOMS: atom_id res chain seq x y z
N MET A 1 5.48 17.88 28.26
CA MET A 1 5.46 16.69 29.15
C MET A 1 4.34 15.78 28.68
N ARG A 2 4.62 14.55 28.22
CA ARG A 2 3.58 13.54 27.88
C ARG A 2 2.86 13.00 29.12
N GLN A 3 3.36 13.31 30.31
CA GLN A 3 2.86 12.74 31.56
C GLN A 3 1.45 13.22 31.90
N PHE A 4 0.59 12.25 32.22
CA PHE A 4 -0.76 12.42 32.74
C PHE A 4 -0.79 12.73 34.25
N PHE A 5 0.38 12.76 34.92
CA PHE A 5 0.49 12.98 36.35
C PHE A 5 0.38 14.47 36.69
N LYS A 6 -0.84 15.02 36.63
CA LYS A 6 -1.17 16.32 37.24
C LYS A 6 -0.90 16.35 38.77
N GLN A 7 -0.69 15.18 39.36
CA GLN A 7 -0.60 14.98 40.81
C GLN A 7 0.81 15.13 41.40
N LYS A 8 1.87 15.23 40.59
CA LYS A 8 3.22 15.55 41.09
C LYS A 8 3.52 17.03 40.91
N ALA A 9 3.70 17.73 42.03
CA ALA A 9 4.17 19.11 42.01
C ALA A 9 5.55 19.17 41.32
N ILE A 10 5.75 20.23 40.51
CA ILE A 10 7.05 20.53 39.93
C ILE A 10 7.98 20.91 41.10
N PRO A 11 9.16 20.30 41.24
CA PRO A 11 10.14 20.70 42.25
C PRO A 11 10.40 22.20 42.18
N GLU A 12 10.46 22.90 43.32
CA GLU A 12 10.57 24.37 43.36
C GLU A 12 11.76 24.90 42.55
N ASN A 13 12.90 24.20 42.60
CA ASN A 13 14.12 24.52 41.84
C ASN A 13 13.97 24.39 40.32
N SER A 14 12.89 23.77 39.83
CA SER A 14 12.65 23.50 38.41
C SER A 14 11.56 24.40 37.80
N VAL A 15 10.84 25.17 38.62
CA VAL A 15 9.70 25.99 38.18
C VAL A 15 10.11 27.05 37.15
N GLU A 16 11.23 27.74 37.40
CA GLU A 16 11.75 28.77 36.49
C GLU A 16 12.11 28.16 35.12
N ALA A 17 12.86 27.06 35.12
CA ALA A 17 13.24 26.35 33.90
C ALA A 17 12.00 25.87 33.12
N VAL A 18 11.00 25.29 33.81
CA VAL A 18 9.76 24.86 33.15
C VAL A 18 9.04 26.05 32.51
N LYS A 19 8.91 27.17 33.23
CA LYS A 19 8.27 28.38 32.69
C LYS A 19 9.03 28.93 31.48
N TYR A 20 10.36 28.96 31.54
CA TYR A 20 11.21 29.37 30.42
C TYR A 20 10.95 28.48 29.19
N PHE A 21 11.06 27.15 29.33
CA PHE A 21 10.85 26.25 28.20
C PHE A 21 9.42 26.27 27.65
N GLN A 22 8.40 26.51 28.50
CA GLN A 22 7.03 26.73 28.04
C GLN A 22 6.90 28.00 27.20
N GLN A 23 7.60 29.09 27.54
CA GLN A 23 7.61 30.29 26.72
C GLN A 23 8.35 30.06 25.39
N GLN A 24 9.43 29.26 25.41
CA GLN A 24 10.15 28.89 24.18
C GLN A 24 9.26 28.08 23.23
N THR A 25 8.50 27.10 23.73
CA THR A 25 7.60 26.31 22.87
C THR A 25 6.52 27.18 22.24
N GLU A 26 6.01 28.19 22.94
CA GLU A 26 5.04 29.14 22.38
C GLU A 26 5.63 30.07 21.33
N LYS A 27 6.93 30.37 21.39
CA LYS A 27 7.61 31.27 20.46
C LYS A 27 8.06 30.56 19.18
N TYR A 28 8.55 29.33 19.30
CA TYR A 28 9.23 28.62 18.21
C TYR A 28 8.45 27.42 17.65
N TRP A 29 7.15 27.28 17.96
CA TRP A 29 6.35 26.14 17.47
C TRP A 29 6.24 26.06 15.93
N MET A 30 6.44 27.17 15.21
CA MET A 30 6.38 27.18 13.74
C MET A 30 7.59 26.50 13.09
N ASP A 31 8.75 26.56 13.75
CA ASP A 31 10.06 26.14 13.23
C ASP A 31 10.37 24.65 13.49
N VAL A 32 9.44 23.93 14.12
CA VAL A 32 9.60 22.52 14.49
C VAL A 32 8.82 21.58 13.58
N ASN A 33 9.18 20.30 13.61
CA ASN A 33 8.56 19.28 12.78
C ASN A 33 7.09 18.97 13.20
N LEU A 34 6.40 18.17 12.40
CA LEU A 34 4.98 17.83 12.61
C LEU A 34 4.71 17.17 13.98
N GLN A 35 5.58 16.24 14.40
CA GLN A 35 5.45 15.54 15.68
C GLN A 35 5.62 16.51 16.85
N GLN A 36 6.60 17.41 16.77
CA GLN A 36 6.89 18.41 17.78
C GLN A 36 5.74 19.42 17.89
N LYS A 37 5.13 19.85 16.79
CA LYS A 37 3.92 20.69 16.80
C LYS A 37 2.79 20.04 17.59
N ALA A 38 2.52 18.76 17.36
CA ALA A 38 1.52 18.00 18.10
C ALA A 38 1.85 17.90 19.60
N LEU A 39 3.11 17.61 19.96
CA LEU A 39 3.56 17.59 21.36
C LEU A 39 3.40 18.94 22.06
N ILE A 40 3.75 20.04 21.37
CA ILE A 40 3.61 21.40 21.90
C ILE A 40 2.12 21.72 22.09
N ALA A 41 1.26 21.40 21.12
CA ALA A 41 -0.17 21.63 21.23
C ALA A 41 -0.78 20.93 22.47
N LEU A 42 -0.49 19.64 22.66
CA LEU A 42 -0.92 18.89 23.84
C LEU A 42 -0.37 19.48 25.14
N GLN A 43 0.92 19.83 25.15
CA GLN A 43 1.56 20.43 26.32
C GLN A 43 0.90 21.76 26.70
N LEU A 44 0.62 22.63 25.74
CA LEU A 44 -0.07 23.91 25.99
C LEU A 44 -1.50 23.70 26.47
N PHE A 45 -2.24 22.79 25.84
CA PHE A 45 -3.61 22.48 26.22
C PHE A 45 -3.72 21.97 27.66
N ARG A 46 -2.86 21.01 28.03
CA ARG A 46 -2.81 20.41 29.37
C ARG A 46 -2.32 21.39 30.46
N ASN A 47 -1.57 22.44 30.08
CA ASN A 47 -1.11 23.52 30.97
C ASN A 47 -2.02 24.77 30.93
N ASN A 48 -3.30 24.61 30.58
CA ASN A 48 -4.31 25.68 30.57
C ASN A 48 -4.06 26.82 29.55
N ARG A 49 -3.15 26.67 28.59
CA ARG A 49 -2.93 27.62 27.48
C ARG A 49 -3.73 27.21 26.25
N LYS A 50 -5.04 27.00 26.44
CA LYS A 50 -5.94 26.38 25.45
C LYS A 50 -6.02 27.16 24.13
N ASP A 51 -6.04 28.48 24.17
CA ASP A 51 -6.16 29.29 22.94
C ASP A 51 -4.94 29.15 22.03
N LYS A 52 -3.73 29.12 22.62
CA LYS A 52 -2.50 28.86 21.87
C LYS A 52 -2.47 27.45 21.29
N ALA A 53 -2.92 26.45 22.06
CA ALA A 53 -3.02 25.09 21.57
C ALA A 53 -3.97 24.97 20.36
N ARG A 54 -5.12 25.64 20.40
CA ARG A 54 -6.08 25.69 19.28
C ARG A 54 -5.51 26.35 18.03
N ILE A 55 -4.67 27.37 18.16
CA ILE A 55 -3.97 27.97 17.02
C ILE A 55 -3.08 26.94 16.31
N ILE A 56 -2.34 26.13 17.08
CA ILE A 56 -1.49 25.07 16.50
C ILE A 56 -2.34 24.00 15.82
N VAL A 57 -3.42 23.53 16.46
CA VAL A 57 -4.33 22.53 15.87
C VAL A 57 -5.00 23.05 14.59
N LYS A 58 -5.40 24.32 14.56
CA LYS A 58 -5.90 24.99 13.36
C LYS A 58 -4.86 24.96 12.24
N SER A 59 -3.61 25.32 12.52
CA SER A 59 -2.51 25.25 11.55
C SER A 59 -2.25 23.82 11.04
N LEU A 60 -2.28 22.82 11.94
CA LEU A 60 -2.17 21.41 11.56
C LEU A 60 -3.31 20.98 10.63
N LYS A 61 -4.54 21.40 10.92
CA LYS A 61 -5.73 21.14 10.08
C LYS A 61 -5.59 21.79 8.71
N GLU A 62 -5.16 23.05 8.63
CA GLU A 62 -5.01 23.82 7.38
C GLU A 62 -3.91 23.27 6.47
N THR A 63 -2.87 22.67 7.04
CA THR A 63 -1.73 22.09 6.31
C THR A 63 -1.90 20.60 5.98
N SER A 64 -3.02 20.01 6.37
CA SER A 64 -3.33 18.61 6.09
C SER A 64 -3.87 18.41 4.67
N ILE A 65 -3.83 17.16 4.21
CA ILE A 65 -4.44 16.71 2.97
C ILE A 65 -5.59 15.79 3.34
N LEU A 66 -6.79 16.12 2.86
CA LEU A 66 -7.95 15.26 2.98
C LEU A 66 -8.12 14.45 1.69
N SER A 67 -8.14 13.13 1.83
CA SER A 67 -8.37 12.18 0.74
C SER A 67 -9.48 11.22 1.14
N GLU A 68 -10.37 10.91 0.20
CA GLU A 68 -11.39 9.88 0.42
C GLU A 68 -10.76 8.50 0.63
N GLU A 69 -9.77 8.16 -0.21
CA GLU A 69 -9.06 6.88 -0.20
C GLU A 69 -8.08 6.76 0.98
N LYS A 70 -7.27 7.81 1.23
CA LYS A 70 -6.14 7.76 2.17
C LYS A 70 -6.44 8.38 3.54
N GLY A 71 -7.61 8.99 3.72
CA GLY A 71 -7.94 9.71 4.95
C GLY A 71 -7.27 11.08 5.04
N MET A 72 -6.98 11.53 6.26
CA MET A 72 -6.33 12.82 6.53
C MET A 72 -4.88 12.63 6.95
N TYR A 73 -3.96 13.31 6.28
CA TYR A 73 -2.52 13.13 6.48
C TYR A 73 -1.71 14.36 6.05
N TRP A 74 -0.39 14.32 6.27
CA TRP A 74 0.52 15.40 5.90
C TRP A 74 1.62 14.87 4.99
N LYS A 75 1.92 15.57 3.88
CA LYS A 75 3.11 15.28 3.04
C LYS A 75 4.43 15.38 3.83
N ALA A 76 4.44 16.21 4.87
CA ALA A 76 5.57 16.37 5.79
C ALA A 76 5.72 15.21 6.78
N ASN A 77 4.74 14.31 6.89
CA ASN A 77 4.83 13.13 7.75
C ASN A 77 5.71 12.05 7.11
N LYS A 78 7.02 12.33 7.06
CA LYS A 78 8.06 11.43 6.53
C LYS A 78 8.96 10.98 7.66
N ALA A 79 9.61 9.83 7.47
CA ALA A 79 10.62 9.37 8.41
C ALA A 79 11.77 10.37 8.43
N GLY A 80 12.15 10.80 9.62
CA GLY A 80 13.30 11.68 9.83
C GLY A 80 14.56 10.91 10.24
N TRP A 81 15.63 11.65 10.53
CA TRP A 81 16.91 11.07 10.94
C TRP A 81 16.86 10.50 12.36
N LEU A 82 16.00 11.07 13.22
CA LEU A 82 15.86 10.63 14.59
C LEU A 82 14.90 9.44 14.66
N TRP A 83 15.26 8.44 15.46
CA TRP A 83 14.45 7.24 15.70
C TRP A 83 13.03 7.55 16.22
N SER A 84 12.83 8.71 16.85
CA SER A 84 11.52 9.18 17.32
C SER A 84 10.62 9.74 16.21
N GLU A 85 11.19 10.17 15.08
CA GLU A 85 10.47 10.77 13.95
C GLU A 85 9.87 9.70 13.02
N ALA A 86 9.13 8.76 13.61
CA ALA A 86 8.44 7.70 12.90
C ALA A 86 7.06 8.20 12.41
N PRO A 87 6.70 8.02 11.12
CA PRO A 87 5.43 8.52 10.58
C PRO A 87 4.19 7.94 11.26
N THR A 88 4.24 6.65 11.61
CA THR A 88 3.15 5.96 12.33
C THR A 88 2.95 6.53 13.72
N GLU A 89 4.03 6.77 14.48
CA GLU A 89 3.95 7.39 15.82
C GLU A 89 3.46 8.82 15.75
N THR A 90 3.93 9.57 14.74
CA THR A 90 3.51 10.95 14.49
C THR A 90 2.02 11.02 14.18
N GLN A 91 1.51 10.13 13.34
CA GLN A 91 0.08 10.07 13.05
C GLN A 91 -0.74 9.68 14.29
N ALA A 92 -0.31 8.69 15.07
CA ALA A 92 -0.98 8.31 16.31
C ALA A 92 -1.05 9.48 17.31
N LEU A 93 0.04 10.24 17.44
CA LEU A 93 0.09 11.45 18.28
C LEU A 93 -0.85 12.55 17.76
N LEU A 94 -0.96 12.72 16.44
CA LEU A 94 -1.90 13.68 15.85
C LEU A 94 -3.34 13.26 16.15
N ILE A 95 -3.68 11.97 16.08
CA ILE A 95 -5.01 11.48 16.48
C ILE A 95 -5.31 11.85 17.94
N GLU A 96 -4.38 11.61 18.88
CA GLU A 96 -4.51 12.03 20.28
C GLU A 96 -4.71 13.55 20.38
N THR A 97 -3.88 14.33 19.68
CA THR A 97 -3.91 15.80 19.70
C THR A 97 -5.25 16.37 19.24
N PHE A 98 -5.77 15.90 18.11
CA PHE A 98 -7.08 16.32 17.61
C PHE A 98 -8.21 15.85 18.55
N SER A 99 -8.11 14.63 19.09
CA SER A 99 -9.14 14.09 19.99
C SER A 99 -9.23 14.83 21.32
N GLU A 100 -8.11 15.33 21.86
CA GLU A 100 -8.10 16.04 23.14
C GLU A 100 -8.44 17.53 23.00
N ILE A 101 -7.96 18.19 21.94
CA ILE A 101 -8.03 19.66 21.80
C ILE A 101 -9.26 20.14 21.01
N GLU A 102 -9.61 19.45 19.92
CA GLU A 102 -10.72 19.80 19.02
C GLU A 102 -11.45 18.51 18.56
N PRO A 103 -12.15 17.81 19.48
CA PRO A 103 -12.75 16.51 19.18
C PRO A 103 -13.81 16.63 18.09
N THR A 104 -13.46 16.16 16.90
CA THR A 104 -14.35 16.13 15.72
C THR A 104 -14.36 14.71 15.17
N PRO A 105 -15.41 13.89 15.42
CA PRO A 105 -15.43 12.47 15.07
C PRO A 105 -15.06 12.18 13.61
N LYS A 106 -15.60 12.96 12.66
CA LYS A 106 -15.29 12.81 11.23
C LYS A 106 -13.80 12.99 10.92
N ILE A 107 -13.13 13.95 11.57
CA ILE A 107 -11.69 14.20 11.38
C ILE A 107 -10.88 13.06 11.99
N ILE A 108 -11.23 12.65 13.20
CA ILE A 108 -10.54 11.56 13.91
C ILE A 108 -10.61 10.27 13.09
N GLU A 109 -11.78 9.91 12.55
CA GLU A 109 -11.92 8.73 11.69
C GLU A 109 -11.12 8.85 10.38
N LYS A 110 -11.00 10.05 9.79
CA LYS A 110 -10.13 10.27 8.63
C LYS A 110 -8.64 10.15 8.99
N LEU A 111 -8.22 10.58 10.16
CA LEU A 111 -6.84 10.39 10.64
C LEU A 111 -6.53 8.91 10.90
N LYS A 112 -7.49 8.16 11.47
CA LYS A 112 -7.43 6.71 11.68
C LYS A 112 -7.38 5.94 10.35
N LEU A 113 -8.17 6.36 9.36
CA LEU A 113 -8.17 5.77 8.04
C LEU A 113 -6.76 5.76 7.41
N TRP A 114 -5.98 6.83 7.60
CA TRP A 114 -4.60 6.85 7.13
C TRP A 114 -3.73 5.78 7.80
N LEU A 115 -3.86 5.56 9.12
CA LEU A 115 -3.11 4.51 9.81
C LEU A 115 -3.43 3.12 9.24
N LEU A 116 -4.72 2.85 9.03
CA LEU A 116 -5.18 1.58 8.47
C LEU A 116 -4.66 1.39 7.04
N LYS A 117 -4.78 2.41 6.19
CA LYS A 117 -4.25 2.39 4.81
C LYS A 117 -2.73 2.28 4.77
N ASN A 118 -2.02 2.89 5.72
CA ASN A 118 -0.58 2.72 5.84
C ASN A 118 -0.23 1.27 6.22
N LYS A 119 -0.95 0.66 7.18
CA LYS A 119 -0.74 -0.73 7.62
C LYS A 119 -1.07 -1.76 6.54
N GLN A 120 -2.02 -1.44 5.67
CA GLN A 120 -2.44 -2.28 4.54
C GLN A 120 -1.24 -2.62 3.64
N VAL A 121 -0.40 -1.64 3.32
CA VAL A 121 0.71 -1.79 2.35
C VAL A 121 2.10 -1.77 2.97
N ASN A 122 2.20 -1.48 4.27
CA ASN A 122 3.47 -1.39 4.99
C ASN A 122 3.38 -2.08 6.36
N ARG A 123 4.51 -2.61 6.83
CA ARG A 123 4.64 -3.00 8.24
C ARG A 123 4.84 -1.76 9.12
N TRP A 124 4.33 -1.83 10.35
CA TRP A 124 4.71 -0.88 11.40
C TRP A 124 6.00 -1.36 12.03
N ASN A 125 7.10 -0.71 11.68
CA ASN A 125 8.46 -1.22 11.89
C ASN A 125 8.88 -1.40 13.36
N THR A 126 8.24 -0.75 14.33
CA THR A 126 8.64 -0.78 15.74
C THR A 126 7.49 -1.17 16.65
N THR A 127 7.82 -1.76 17.80
CA THR A 127 6.85 -2.09 18.86
C THR A 127 6.16 -0.84 19.37
N LYS A 128 6.88 0.28 19.51
CA LYS A 128 6.35 1.58 19.94
C LYS A 128 5.36 2.17 18.93
N ALA A 129 5.69 2.15 17.63
CA ALA A 129 4.79 2.58 16.57
C ALA A 129 3.52 1.73 16.53
N THR A 130 3.67 0.42 16.67
CA THR A 130 2.56 -0.52 16.72
C THR A 130 1.64 -0.26 17.91
N ALA A 131 2.21 -0.15 19.12
CA ALA A 131 1.46 0.14 20.33
C ALA A 131 0.75 1.51 20.25
N ALA A 132 1.44 2.55 19.78
CA ALA A 132 0.85 3.88 19.61
C ALA A 132 -0.31 3.88 18.60
N ALA A 133 -0.16 3.17 17.48
CA ALA A 133 -1.21 3.08 16.48
C ALA A 133 -2.41 2.26 16.97
N ILE A 134 -2.21 1.12 17.64
CA ILE A 134 -3.29 0.33 18.25
C ILE A 134 -4.02 1.18 19.29
N HIS A 135 -3.29 1.85 20.19
CA HIS A 135 -3.87 2.75 21.17
C HIS A 135 -4.71 3.85 20.49
N ALA A 136 -4.18 4.48 19.44
CA ALA A 136 -4.89 5.53 18.73
C ALA A 136 -6.17 5.04 18.01
N LEU A 137 -6.14 3.81 17.47
CA LEU A 137 -7.29 3.22 16.76
C LEU A 137 -8.42 2.81 17.70
N VAL A 138 -8.09 2.29 18.88
CA VAL A 138 -9.07 1.74 19.84
C VAL A 138 -9.58 2.80 20.81
N HIS A 139 -8.73 3.75 21.23
CA HIS A 139 -9.08 4.70 22.29
C HIS A 139 -9.78 5.97 21.78
N TYR A 140 -9.58 6.35 20.52
CA TYR A 140 -10.09 7.61 19.98
C TYR A 140 -11.11 7.42 18.85
N GLY A 141 -12.07 8.34 18.78
CA GLY A 141 -13.07 8.39 17.72
C GLY A 141 -14.35 7.63 18.09
N ILE A 142 -14.92 6.94 17.10
CA ILE A 142 -16.14 6.15 17.27
C ILE A 142 -15.80 4.85 17.99
N ASP A 143 -16.63 4.47 18.95
CA ASP A 143 -16.53 3.20 19.66
C ASP A 143 -16.68 2.03 18.68
N LEU A 144 -15.67 1.16 18.65
CA LEU A 144 -15.61 -0.01 17.76
C LEU A 144 -16.32 -1.23 18.36
N HIS A 145 -16.77 -1.17 19.62
CA HIS A 145 -17.47 -2.27 20.28
C HIS A 145 -18.95 -2.38 19.85
N ASP A 146 -19.51 -1.36 19.19
CA ASP A 146 -20.86 -1.39 18.64
C ASP A 146 -20.90 -2.09 17.26
N ILE A 147 -20.68 -3.41 17.26
CA ILE A 147 -20.68 -4.27 16.06
C ILE A 147 -22.12 -4.63 15.63
N THR A 148 -23.14 -3.97 16.20
CA THR A 148 -24.55 -4.32 15.99
C THR A 148 -25.07 -4.01 14.58
N ASN A 149 -24.32 -3.26 13.78
CA ASN A 149 -24.74 -2.84 12.44
C ASN A 149 -23.90 -3.51 11.35
N THR A 150 -24.28 -4.73 10.97
CA THR A 150 -23.73 -5.39 9.78
C THR A 150 -24.26 -4.74 8.50
N PRO A 151 -23.41 -4.52 7.47
CA PRO A 151 -23.88 -3.98 6.21
C PRO A 151 -24.84 -4.95 5.54
N THR A 152 -25.84 -4.40 4.85
CA THR A 152 -26.65 -5.23 3.95
C THR A 152 -25.88 -5.42 2.65
N VAL A 153 -25.58 -6.67 2.30
CA VAL A 153 -24.91 -7.03 1.05
C VAL A 153 -25.86 -7.86 0.20
N SER A 154 -25.99 -7.51 -1.07
CA SER A 154 -26.76 -8.26 -2.06
C SER A 154 -25.89 -8.55 -3.28
N VAL A 155 -25.97 -9.78 -3.79
CA VAL A 155 -25.29 -10.23 -5.02
C VAL A 155 -26.36 -10.74 -5.96
N GLY A 156 -26.61 -10.00 -7.04
CA GLY A 156 -27.78 -10.21 -7.90
C GLY A 156 -29.07 -10.16 -7.09
N THR A 157 -29.88 -11.21 -7.20
CA THR A 157 -31.13 -11.37 -6.44
C THR A 157 -30.94 -11.91 -5.02
N GLN A 158 -29.73 -12.40 -4.67
CA GLN A 158 -29.46 -13.00 -3.38
C GLN A 158 -29.04 -11.95 -2.34
N LYS A 159 -29.83 -11.83 -1.28
CA LYS A 159 -29.47 -11.04 -0.10
C LYS A 159 -28.61 -11.88 0.84
N ILE A 160 -27.40 -11.42 1.12
CA ILE A 160 -26.49 -12.08 2.07
C ILE A 160 -26.91 -11.68 3.48
N ILE A 161 -27.35 -12.66 4.27
CA ILE A 161 -27.75 -12.46 5.67
C ILE A 161 -26.74 -13.21 6.55
N PRO A 162 -25.79 -12.50 7.20
CA PRO A 162 -24.68 -13.12 7.95
C PRO A 162 -25.09 -14.01 9.13
N GLU A 163 -26.36 -13.95 9.54
CA GLU A 163 -26.86 -14.67 10.73
C GLU A 163 -27.50 -16.03 10.40
N LYS A 164 -27.68 -16.38 9.11
CA LYS A 164 -28.53 -17.50 8.69
C LYS A 164 -27.84 -18.70 8.02
N SER A 165 -26.51 -18.69 7.82
CA SER A 165 -25.81 -19.89 7.33
C SER A 165 -24.59 -20.24 8.20
N GLU A 166 -24.29 -21.54 8.33
CA GLU A 166 -23.08 -22.02 9.02
C GLU A 166 -21.79 -21.41 8.42
N ASP A 167 -21.79 -21.14 7.12
CA ASP A 167 -20.68 -20.51 6.39
C ASP A 167 -20.56 -18.99 6.60
N THR A 168 -21.61 -18.31 7.07
CA THR A 168 -21.64 -16.85 7.24
C THR A 168 -21.58 -16.38 8.68
N LYS A 169 -21.45 -17.30 9.65
CA LYS A 169 -21.45 -16.99 11.08
C LYS A 169 -20.49 -15.85 11.39
N ILE A 170 -21.05 -14.72 11.83
CA ILE A 170 -20.30 -13.52 12.19
C ILE A 170 -19.25 -13.87 13.24
N MET A 171 -17.98 -13.61 12.94
CA MET A 171 -16.91 -13.79 13.89
C MET A 171 -17.04 -12.76 15.03
N ALA A 172 -17.11 -13.27 16.26
CA ALA A 172 -17.20 -12.44 17.46
C ALA A 172 -16.01 -11.45 17.52
N GLY A 173 -16.31 -10.18 17.79
CA GLY A 173 -15.33 -9.11 17.92
C GLY A 173 -14.91 -8.43 16.60
N THR A 174 -14.92 -9.12 15.45
CA THR A 174 -14.53 -8.50 14.16
C THR A 174 -15.70 -8.21 13.25
N GLY A 175 -16.85 -8.86 13.44
CA GLY A 175 -17.98 -8.70 12.53
C GLY A 175 -17.77 -9.37 11.16
N TYR A 176 -16.69 -10.16 11.01
CA TYR A 176 -16.31 -10.75 9.71
C TYR A 176 -17.25 -11.88 9.31
N PHE A 177 -17.64 -11.87 8.03
CA PHE A 177 -18.33 -12.96 7.36
C PHE A 177 -17.80 -13.12 5.93
N LYS A 178 -17.92 -14.33 5.38
CA LYS A 178 -17.53 -14.65 4.01
C LYS A 178 -18.62 -15.50 3.37
N THR A 179 -18.79 -15.35 2.08
CA THR A 179 -19.57 -16.27 1.24
C THR A 179 -18.80 -16.54 -0.04
N SER A 180 -19.02 -17.69 -0.64
CA SER A 180 -18.37 -18.11 -1.88
C SER A 180 -19.29 -19.01 -2.67
N TRP A 181 -19.18 -18.93 -3.98
CA TRP A 181 -19.94 -19.73 -4.92
C TRP A 181 -18.98 -20.49 -5.83
N THR A 182 -19.37 -21.69 -6.20
CA THR A 182 -18.73 -22.50 -7.22
C THR A 182 -19.25 -22.12 -8.61
N ALA A 183 -18.54 -22.54 -9.66
CA ALA A 183 -18.86 -22.16 -11.04
C ALA A 183 -20.32 -22.46 -11.45
N ASN A 184 -20.91 -23.55 -10.93
CA ASN A 184 -22.28 -23.95 -11.26
C ASN A 184 -23.36 -23.16 -10.52
N GLU A 185 -22.99 -22.46 -9.45
CA GLU A 185 -23.90 -21.63 -8.65
C GLU A 185 -23.92 -20.17 -9.13
N ILE A 186 -23.02 -19.82 -10.05
CA ILE A 186 -22.86 -18.48 -10.59
C ILE A 186 -23.83 -18.26 -11.74
N SER A 187 -24.66 -17.23 -11.62
CA SER A 187 -25.61 -16.79 -12.65
C SER A 187 -25.31 -15.37 -13.12
N ASN A 188 -25.85 -14.99 -14.30
CA ASN A 188 -25.58 -13.68 -14.92
C ASN A 188 -26.01 -12.48 -14.05
N ASP A 189 -27.03 -12.63 -13.20
CA ASP A 189 -27.48 -11.58 -12.29
C ASP A 189 -26.47 -11.28 -11.17
N MET A 190 -25.56 -12.21 -10.85
CA MET A 190 -24.50 -12.01 -9.85
C MET A 190 -23.38 -11.06 -10.31
N SER A 191 -23.49 -10.51 -11.53
CA SER A 191 -22.63 -9.43 -12.03
C SER A 191 -22.83 -8.11 -11.29
N THR A 192 -23.94 -7.95 -10.55
CA THR A 192 -24.25 -6.74 -9.79
C THR A 192 -24.13 -7.03 -8.29
N VAL A 193 -23.31 -6.23 -7.59
CA VAL A 193 -23.15 -6.29 -6.13
C VAL A 193 -23.57 -4.97 -5.54
N GLU A 194 -24.51 -5.01 -4.59
CA GLU A 194 -24.97 -3.84 -3.85
C GLU A 194 -24.54 -3.96 -2.38
N ILE A 195 -23.89 -2.91 -1.88
CA ILE A 195 -23.48 -2.82 -0.47
C ILE A 195 -24.14 -1.57 0.11
N LYS A 196 -25.02 -1.77 1.08
CA LYS A 196 -25.68 -0.69 1.83
C LYS A 196 -25.05 -0.60 3.23
N PRO A 197 -24.18 0.39 3.47
CA PRO A 197 -23.59 0.58 4.78
C PRO A 197 -24.65 1.01 5.79
N THR A 198 -24.69 0.32 6.93
CA THR A 198 -25.55 0.62 8.09
C THR A 198 -24.73 1.12 9.28
N SER A 199 -23.41 0.87 9.27
CA SER A 199 -22.50 1.26 10.34
C SER A 199 -21.99 2.70 10.19
N LYS A 200 -21.62 3.30 11.33
CA LYS A 200 -20.95 4.61 11.39
C LYS A 200 -19.43 4.52 11.20
N THR A 201 -18.91 3.30 11.04
CA THR A 201 -17.47 2.97 10.93
C THR A 201 -17.13 2.55 9.51
N ALA A 202 -15.85 2.65 9.14
CA ALA A 202 -15.40 2.20 7.82
C ALA A 202 -15.56 0.68 7.66
N LEU A 203 -16.20 0.25 6.57
CA LEU A 203 -16.32 -1.15 6.20
C LEU A 203 -15.10 -1.59 5.40
N TRP A 204 -14.63 -2.81 5.67
CA TRP A 204 -13.56 -3.46 4.92
C TRP A 204 -14.07 -4.78 4.35
N GLY A 205 -13.82 -5.00 3.07
CA GLY A 205 -14.26 -6.20 2.37
C GLY A 205 -13.62 -6.30 0.99
N GLY A 206 -13.74 -7.47 0.38
CA GLY A 206 -13.24 -7.75 -0.97
C GLY A 206 -14.19 -8.67 -1.72
N LEU A 207 -14.32 -8.45 -3.02
CA LEU A 207 -15.03 -9.31 -3.97
C LEU A 207 -13.99 -9.96 -4.88
N TYR A 208 -14.05 -11.28 -5.01
CA TYR A 208 -13.11 -12.04 -5.83
C TYR A 208 -13.86 -12.83 -6.90
N TRP A 209 -13.48 -12.61 -8.15
CA TRP A 209 -13.97 -13.38 -9.29
C TRP A 209 -12.78 -14.10 -9.93
N GLN A 210 -12.84 -15.42 -10.02
CA GLN A 210 -11.73 -16.27 -10.46
C GLN A 210 -12.17 -17.13 -11.65
N TYR A 211 -11.38 -17.11 -12.71
CA TYR A 211 -11.62 -17.89 -13.92
C TYR A 211 -10.29 -18.22 -14.60
N PHE A 212 -10.32 -19.20 -15.50
CA PHE A 212 -9.19 -19.51 -16.37
C PHE A 212 -9.33 -18.76 -17.69
N GLU A 213 -8.20 -18.27 -18.19
CA GLU A 213 -8.13 -17.58 -19.48
C GLU A 213 -6.83 -18.00 -20.20
N ASN A 214 -6.86 -17.98 -21.53
CA ASN A 214 -5.68 -18.14 -22.34
C ASN A 214 -4.74 -16.95 -22.13
N LEU A 215 -3.45 -17.21 -21.86
CA LEU A 215 -2.47 -16.16 -21.59
C LEU A 215 -2.40 -15.06 -22.66
N ASN A 216 -2.70 -15.39 -23.92
CA ASN A 216 -2.69 -14.44 -25.03
C ASN A 216 -3.93 -13.53 -25.06
N ALA A 217 -5.03 -13.93 -24.42
CA ALA A 217 -6.27 -13.17 -24.34
C ALA A 217 -6.33 -12.28 -23.08
N VAL A 218 -5.37 -12.43 -22.16
CA VAL A 218 -5.29 -11.61 -20.95
C VAL A 218 -5.07 -10.14 -21.30
N SER A 219 -6.02 -9.29 -20.90
CA SER A 219 -5.92 -7.83 -21.00
C SER A 219 -5.04 -7.27 -19.88
N ALA A 220 -4.43 -6.11 -20.15
CA ALA A 220 -3.68 -5.39 -19.12
C ALA A 220 -4.64 -4.86 -18.04
N THR A 221 -4.22 -4.94 -16.79
CA THR A 221 -4.95 -4.35 -15.66
C THR A 221 -4.11 -3.27 -15.01
N GLU A 222 -4.78 -2.31 -14.36
CA GLU A 222 -4.15 -1.21 -13.65
C GLU A 222 -4.86 -0.96 -12.33
N SER A 223 -4.09 -0.69 -11.29
CA SER A 223 -4.57 -0.27 -9.97
C SER A 223 -3.64 0.84 -9.45
N SER A 224 -3.23 0.80 -8.18
CA SER A 224 -2.10 1.61 -7.69
C SER A 224 -0.74 1.17 -8.27
N LEU A 225 -0.73 0.01 -8.93
CA LEU A 225 0.39 -0.53 -9.68
C LEU A 225 0.00 -0.68 -11.14
N LYS A 226 0.96 -0.44 -12.03
CA LYS A 226 0.85 -0.75 -13.47
C LYS A 226 2.13 -1.44 -13.92
N ILE A 227 1.99 -2.53 -14.67
CA ILE A 227 3.13 -3.27 -15.22
C ILE A 227 2.98 -3.46 -16.72
N GLU A 228 4.00 -3.06 -17.47
CA GLU A 228 4.08 -3.29 -18.91
C GLU A 228 5.22 -4.26 -19.22
N LYS A 229 4.94 -5.21 -20.12
CA LYS A 229 5.93 -6.14 -20.65
C LYS A 229 6.10 -5.89 -22.14
N LYS A 230 7.34 -5.73 -22.59
CA LYS A 230 7.71 -5.60 -24.00
C LYS A 230 8.91 -6.49 -24.28
N LEU A 231 8.93 -7.11 -25.46
CA LEU A 231 10.04 -7.93 -25.91
C LEU A 231 10.78 -7.24 -27.05
N PHE A 232 12.11 -7.33 -27.02
CA PHE A 232 13.00 -6.77 -28.01
C PHE A 232 13.97 -7.84 -28.49
N LYS A 233 14.29 -7.85 -29.78
CA LYS A 233 15.45 -8.58 -30.31
C LYS A 233 16.68 -7.71 -30.12
N LYS A 234 17.74 -8.29 -29.57
CA LYS A 234 19.03 -7.64 -29.38
C LYS A 234 19.90 -7.90 -30.61
N VAL A 235 20.17 -6.84 -31.38
CA VAL A 235 20.87 -6.91 -32.67
C VAL A 235 22.19 -6.16 -32.57
N THR A 236 23.27 -6.78 -33.05
CA THR A 236 24.56 -6.10 -33.21
C THR A 236 24.53 -5.25 -34.47
N THR A 237 24.80 -3.96 -34.34
CA THR A 237 24.94 -3.00 -35.44
C THR A 237 26.35 -2.43 -35.46
N GLU A 238 26.73 -1.72 -36.53
CA GLU A 238 28.03 -1.03 -36.62
C GLU A 238 28.25 -0.04 -35.46
N ASN A 239 27.17 0.53 -34.90
CA ASN A 239 27.20 1.44 -33.75
C ASN A 239 27.01 0.74 -32.39
N GLY A 240 27.10 -0.60 -32.35
CA GLY A 240 26.93 -1.39 -31.13
C GLY A 240 25.59 -2.12 -31.03
N LEU A 241 25.26 -2.58 -29.83
CA LEU A 241 24.05 -3.37 -29.55
C LEU A 241 22.80 -2.48 -29.55
N LYS A 242 21.80 -2.84 -30.34
CA LYS A 242 20.51 -2.15 -30.44
C LYS A 242 19.37 -3.10 -30.08
N LEU A 243 18.41 -2.58 -29.31
CA LEU A 243 17.13 -3.25 -29.04
C LEU A 243 16.11 -2.86 -30.11
N VAL A 244 15.59 -3.85 -30.84
CA VAL A 244 14.53 -3.65 -31.85
C VAL A 244 13.26 -4.35 -31.36
N PRO A 245 12.10 -3.67 -31.26
CA PRO A 245 10.85 -4.30 -30.85
C PRO A 245 10.56 -5.56 -31.70
N ILE A 246 10.11 -6.65 -31.08
CA ILE A 246 9.82 -7.89 -31.83
C ILE A 246 8.77 -7.67 -32.92
N SER A 247 7.82 -6.75 -32.71
CA SER A 247 6.83 -6.37 -33.74
C SER A 247 7.45 -5.79 -35.01
N GLU A 248 8.64 -5.19 -34.90
CA GLU A 248 9.37 -4.53 -35.99
C GLU A 248 10.54 -5.38 -36.50
N ALA A 249 11.09 -6.27 -35.65
CA ALA A 249 12.30 -7.05 -35.93
C ALA A 249 12.07 -8.25 -36.87
N GLY A 250 10.83 -8.53 -37.27
CA GLY A 250 10.46 -9.74 -38.01
C GLY A 250 10.49 -11.00 -37.13
N ALA A 251 10.60 -12.18 -37.76
CA ALA A 251 10.64 -13.44 -37.04
C ALA A 251 11.97 -13.59 -36.26
N VAL A 252 11.87 -13.91 -34.96
CA VAL A 252 13.02 -14.30 -34.14
C VAL A 252 13.53 -15.65 -34.65
N LYS A 253 14.86 -15.82 -34.73
CA LYS A 253 15.48 -17.08 -35.12
C LYS A 253 16.08 -17.81 -33.93
N ILE A 254 16.26 -19.12 -34.04
CA ILE A 254 17.02 -19.88 -33.04
C ILE A 254 18.40 -19.24 -32.85
N GLY A 255 18.82 -19.09 -31.59
CA GLY A 255 20.08 -18.50 -31.20
C GLY A 255 20.05 -16.98 -30.98
N ASP A 256 19.03 -16.28 -31.50
CA ASP A 256 18.85 -14.85 -31.24
C ASP A 256 18.68 -14.56 -29.74
N ILE A 257 19.17 -13.39 -29.32
CA ILE A 257 18.96 -12.88 -27.96
C ILE A 257 17.69 -12.02 -27.94
N VAL A 258 16.77 -12.37 -27.06
CA VAL A 258 15.54 -11.64 -26.79
C VAL A 258 15.62 -11.00 -25.40
N THR A 259 15.59 -9.67 -25.37
CA THR A 259 15.55 -8.89 -24.14
C THR A 259 14.09 -8.65 -23.74
N THR A 260 13.73 -9.10 -22.54
CA THR A 260 12.46 -8.73 -21.92
C THR A 260 12.63 -7.43 -21.14
N LYS A 261 11.79 -6.44 -21.45
CA LYS A 261 11.70 -5.17 -20.76
C LYS A 261 10.39 -5.09 -19.98
N ILE A 262 10.50 -4.98 -18.66
CA ILE A 262 9.38 -4.75 -17.75
C ILE A 262 9.44 -3.30 -17.30
N VAL A 263 8.34 -2.55 -17.47
CA VAL A 263 8.20 -1.20 -16.93
C VAL A 263 7.15 -1.23 -15.82
N LEU A 264 7.58 -0.90 -14.61
CA LEU A 264 6.74 -0.85 -13.43
C LEU A 264 6.47 0.60 -13.05
N TYR A 265 5.19 0.94 -12.84
CA TYR A 265 4.76 2.22 -12.31
C TYR A 265 4.11 1.99 -10.94
N SER A 266 4.52 2.77 -9.94
CA SER A 266 3.91 2.79 -8.60
C SER A 266 3.51 4.22 -8.22
N ASP A 267 2.28 4.38 -7.73
CA ASP A 267 1.74 5.68 -7.30
C ASP A 267 2.10 6.08 -5.85
N ARG A 268 2.63 5.12 -5.07
CA ARG A 268 2.94 5.26 -3.64
C ARG A 268 4.08 4.34 -3.21
N ASP A 269 4.60 4.58 -2.02
CA ASP A 269 5.57 3.71 -1.38
C ASP A 269 4.87 2.45 -0.85
N MET A 270 5.45 1.28 -1.11
CA MET A 270 4.91 -0.01 -0.69
C MET A 270 6.02 -0.96 -0.22
N GLN A 271 5.65 -1.95 0.60
CA GLN A 271 6.54 -3.02 1.02
C GLN A 271 6.01 -4.38 0.56
N TYR A 272 6.91 -5.37 0.43
CA TYR A 272 6.57 -6.76 0.14
C TYR A 272 5.84 -6.96 -1.19
N LEU A 273 6.48 -6.51 -2.27
CA LEU A 273 5.97 -6.70 -3.62
C LEU A 273 6.68 -7.87 -4.30
N HIS A 274 5.95 -8.57 -5.16
CA HIS A 274 6.47 -9.62 -6.02
C HIS A 274 6.05 -9.37 -7.45
N ILE A 275 7.04 -9.31 -8.36
CA ILE A 275 6.80 -9.44 -9.78
C ILE A 275 7.09 -10.89 -10.18
N LYS A 276 6.12 -11.54 -10.81
CA LYS A 276 6.29 -12.81 -11.50
C LYS A 276 6.16 -12.56 -13.00
N ASP A 277 7.27 -12.68 -13.73
CA ASP A 277 7.24 -12.63 -15.19
C ASP A 277 7.35 -14.02 -15.80
N ASN A 278 6.24 -14.50 -16.38
CA ASN A 278 6.20 -15.77 -17.09
C ASN A 278 7.05 -15.71 -18.36
N ARG A 279 7.70 -16.81 -18.72
CA ARG A 279 8.55 -16.92 -19.91
C ARG A 279 7.86 -17.73 -21.00
N ALA A 280 8.10 -17.38 -22.25
CA ALA A 280 7.77 -18.25 -23.38
C ALA A 280 8.60 -19.53 -23.31
N SER A 281 7.98 -20.69 -23.57
CA SER A 281 8.69 -21.98 -23.54
C SER A 281 9.76 -22.13 -24.63
N GLY A 282 9.74 -21.30 -25.67
CA GLY A 282 10.80 -21.24 -26.69
C GLY A 282 12.00 -20.36 -26.32
N LEU A 283 12.03 -19.76 -25.12
CA LEU A 283 13.08 -18.85 -24.66
C LEU A 283 13.76 -19.40 -23.40
N GLU A 284 15.08 -19.51 -23.43
CA GLU A 284 15.90 -19.92 -22.28
C GLU A 284 16.59 -18.73 -21.63
N PRO A 285 16.68 -18.67 -20.29
CA PRO A 285 17.36 -17.58 -19.60
C PRO A 285 18.88 -17.65 -19.83
N LEU A 286 19.51 -16.51 -20.08
CA LEU A 286 20.98 -16.44 -20.23
C LEU A 286 21.72 -16.38 -18.89
N ASP A 287 21.08 -15.83 -17.86
CA ASP A 287 21.55 -15.84 -16.48
C ASP A 287 20.77 -16.91 -15.71
N ASN A 288 21.45 -17.70 -14.88
CA ASN A 288 20.85 -18.73 -14.03
C ASN A 288 21.09 -18.51 -12.54
N ILE A 289 21.74 -17.39 -12.16
CA ILE A 289 22.09 -17.12 -10.77
C ILE A 289 21.03 -16.20 -10.15
N SER A 290 20.35 -16.73 -9.15
CA SER A 290 19.47 -15.93 -8.29
C SER A 290 20.30 -15.11 -7.30
N LYS A 291 20.06 -13.80 -7.23
CA LYS A 291 20.85 -12.89 -6.38
C LYS A 291 20.10 -11.59 -6.06
N TYR A 292 20.56 -10.92 -5.01
CA TYR A 292 20.21 -9.53 -4.77
C TYR A 292 20.82 -8.62 -5.83
N LYS A 293 20.04 -7.66 -6.30
CA LYS A 293 20.45 -6.63 -7.23
C LYS A 293 20.07 -5.26 -6.69
N TRP A 294 20.91 -4.27 -7.00
CA TRP A 294 20.65 -2.87 -6.77
C TRP A 294 20.62 -2.16 -8.12
N GLN A 295 19.50 -1.51 -8.45
CA GLN A 295 19.33 -0.78 -9.70
C GLN A 295 18.39 0.39 -9.46
N ASP A 296 18.64 1.56 -10.05
CA ASP A 296 17.74 2.72 -10.01
C ASP A 296 17.23 3.10 -8.60
N GLY A 297 18.10 2.95 -7.59
CA GLY A 297 17.79 3.30 -6.21
C GLY A 297 16.95 2.27 -5.45
N ILE A 298 16.73 1.07 -6.01
CA ILE A 298 15.97 -0.01 -5.38
C ILE A 298 16.77 -1.29 -5.25
N SER A 299 16.55 -1.99 -4.13
CA SER A 299 17.09 -3.33 -3.86
C SER A 299 16.01 -4.37 -4.09
N PHE A 300 16.33 -5.45 -4.79
CA PHE A 300 15.42 -6.57 -4.98
C PHE A 300 16.18 -7.89 -5.11
N TYR A 301 15.52 -8.98 -4.71
CA TYR A 301 16.02 -10.32 -4.97
C TYR A 301 15.45 -10.84 -6.29
N GLN A 302 16.32 -11.14 -7.26
CA GLN A 302 15.93 -11.76 -8.51
C GLN A 302 16.09 -13.28 -8.39
N SER A 303 15.01 -14.02 -8.65
CA SER A 303 14.98 -15.48 -8.65
C SER A 303 14.58 -15.99 -10.03
N ILE A 304 15.54 -16.59 -10.72
CA ILE A 304 15.36 -17.12 -12.07
C ILE A 304 14.97 -18.59 -11.96
N ARG A 305 13.79 -18.93 -12.47
CA ARG A 305 13.27 -20.30 -12.55
C ARG A 305 12.98 -20.65 -14.01
N ASP A 306 12.63 -21.90 -14.26
CA ASP A 306 12.41 -22.44 -15.61
C ASP A 306 11.25 -21.72 -16.32
N THR A 307 10.14 -21.50 -15.62
CA THR A 307 8.92 -20.95 -16.22
C THR A 307 8.75 -19.44 -16.03
N ALA A 308 9.52 -18.84 -15.11
CA ALA A 308 9.37 -17.43 -14.77
C ALA A 308 10.65 -16.83 -14.18
N THR A 309 10.78 -15.51 -14.36
CA THR A 309 11.74 -14.68 -13.64
C THR A 309 10.98 -13.90 -12.56
N ASN A 310 11.40 -14.05 -11.30
CA ASN A 310 10.74 -13.46 -10.15
C ASN A 310 11.57 -12.32 -9.57
N PHE A 311 10.92 -11.25 -9.13
CA PHE A 311 11.55 -10.12 -8.47
C PHE A 311 10.83 -9.85 -7.16
N PHE A 312 11.55 -9.93 -6.04
CA PHE A 312 11.01 -9.70 -4.70
C PHE A 312 11.56 -8.40 -4.15
N PHE A 313 10.66 -7.51 -3.72
CA PHE A 313 10.99 -6.19 -3.19
C PHE A 313 10.56 -6.08 -1.74
N ASP A 314 11.51 -5.81 -0.85
CA ASP A 314 11.19 -5.44 0.54
C ASP A 314 10.55 -4.06 0.61
N TYR A 315 10.99 -3.14 -0.26
CA TYR A 315 10.49 -1.78 -0.35
C TYR A 315 10.59 -1.26 -1.79
N LEU A 316 9.50 -0.69 -2.28
CA LEU A 316 9.42 -0.01 -3.56
C LEU A 316 8.91 1.42 -3.33
N PRO A 317 9.75 2.44 -3.53
CA PRO A 317 9.30 3.82 -3.51
C PRO A 317 8.33 4.11 -4.66
N LYS A 318 7.51 5.15 -4.51
CA LYS A 318 6.76 5.73 -5.63
C LYS A 318 7.70 6.06 -6.79
N GLY A 319 7.38 5.63 -8.01
CA GLY A 319 8.23 5.90 -9.17
C GLY A 319 7.92 5.05 -10.39
N ILE A 320 8.81 5.13 -11.38
CA ILE A 320 8.81 4.33 -12.60
C ILE A 320 10.14 3.60 -12.67
N TYR A 321 10.10 2.28 -12.84
CA TYR A 321 11.28 1.42 -12.83
C TYR A 321 11.30 0.54 -14.07
N VAL A 322 12.49 0.30 -14.63
CA VAL A 322 12.66 -0.52 -15.83
C VAL A 322 13.57 -1.69 -15.50
N PHE A 323 13.08 -2.91 -15.70
CA PHE A 323 13.86 -4.13 -15.52
C PHE A 323 14.08 -4.79 -16.88
N GLU A 324 15.34 -5.10 -17.18
CA GLU A 324 15.73 -5.79 -18.40
C GLU A 324 16.46 -7.08 -18.08
N TYR A 325 16.14 -8.16 -18.79
CA TYR A 325 16.92 -9.38 -18.76
C TYR A 325 16.87 -10.09 -20.10
N ASP A 326 17.96 -10.78 -20.42
CA ASP A 326 18.16 -11.44 -21.70
C ASP A 326 17.79 -12.92 -21.63
N THR A 327 17.16 -13.40 -22.70
CA THR A 327 16.87 -14.80 -22.96
C THR A 327 17.39 -15.16 -24.36
N ARG A 328 17.60 -16.45 -24.62
CA ARG A 328 18.00 -16.97 -25.94
C ARG A 328 16.88 -17.81 -26.53
N ALA A 329 16.56 -17.58 -27.80
CA ALA A 329 15.62 -18.40 -28.55
C ALA A 329 16.20 -19.81 -28.79
N SER A 330 15.47 -20.85 -28.37
CA SER A 330 15.93 -22.24 -28.37
C SER A 330 15.10 -23.19 -29.25
N HIS A 331 13.78 -22.96 -29.37
CA HIS A 331 12.88 -23.84 -30.10
C HIS A 331 12.05 -23.07 -31.14
N THR A 332 11.82 -23.66 -32.31
CA THR A 332 10.90 -23.10 -33.31
C THR A 332 9.44 -23.28 -32.90
N GLY A 333 8.61 -22.29 -33.19
CA GLY A 333 7.17 -22.37 -32.93
C GLY A 333 6.54 -21.00 -32.69
N ILE A 334 5.25 -21.01 -32.36
CA ILE A 334 4.51 -19.85 -31.89
C ILE A 334 4.22 -20.07 -30.41
N PHE A 335 4.77 -19.21 -29.56
CA PHE A 335 4.68 -19.33 -28.12
C PHE A 335 3.93 -18.16 -27.51
N SER A 336 3.17 -18.41 -26.44
CA SER A 336 2.73 -17.33 -25.57
C SER A 336 3.94 -16.75 -24.85
N THR A 337 4.05 -15.43 -24.80
CA THR A 337 5.08 -14.75 -24.02
C THR A 337 4.81 -14.81 -22.52
N GLY A 338 3.64 -15.31 -22.12
CA GLY A 338 3.11 -15.11 -20.78
C GLY A 338 2.83 -13.64 -20.48
N ILE A 339 2.51 -13.38 -19.22
CA ILE A 339 2.28 -12.05 -18.66
C ILE A 339 3.29 -11.76 -17.54
N ALA A 340 3.58 -10.48 -17.35
CA ALA A 340 4.20 -10.02 -16.11
C ALA A 340 3.09 -9.64 -15.13
N MET A 341 3.14 -10.19 -13.93
CA MET A 341 2.19 -9.88 -12.85
C MET A 341 2.94 -9.26 -11.70
N ILE A 342 2.40 -8.21 -11.10
CA ILE A 342 2.87 -7.66 -9.83
C ILE A 342 1.76 -7.74 -8.78
N GLU A 343 2.12 -8.12 -7.57
CA GLU A 343 1.20 -8.15 -6.42
C GLU A 343 1.90 -7.76 -5.13
N ASN A 344 1.13 -7.20 -4.20
CA ASN A 344 1.55 -7.06 -2.81
C ASN A 344 1.15 -8.30 -2.01
N PHE A 345 2.08 -8.88 -1.25
CA PHE A 345 1.83 -10.09 -0.47
C PHE A 345 0.75 -9.92 0.62
N TYR A 346 0.60 -8.71 1.16
CA TYR A 346 -0.28 -8.42 2.29
C TYR A 346 -1.47 -7.53 1.92
N ALA A 347 -1.53 -7.06 0.67
CA ALA A 347 -2.63 -6.31 0.09
C ALA A 347 -2.93 -6.83 -1.33
N PRO A 348 -3.49 -8.04 -1.47
CA PRO A 348 -3.64 -8.73 -2.76
C PRO A 348 -4.54 -7.99 -3.77
N GLU A 349 -5.40 -7.08 -3.31
CA GLU A 349 -6.14 -6.15 -4.15
C GLU A 349 -5.23 -5.17 -4.90
N LEU A 350 -4.02 -4.92 -4.41
CA LEU A 350 -2.98 -4.17 -5.10
C LEU A 350 -2.17 -5.12 -5.97
N ARG A 351 -2.78 -5.47 -7.08
CA ARG A 351 -2.18 -6.27 -8.13
C ARG A 351 -2.42 -5.63 -9.49
N SER A 352 -1.56 -5.96 -10.43
CA SER A 352 -1.77 -5.66 -11.85
C SER A 352 -1.03 -6.67 -12.72
N ASN A 353 -1.41 -6.76 -13.99
CA ASN A 353 -0.73 -7.60 -14.96
C ASN A 353 -0.59 -6.89 -16.31
N SER A 354 0.45 -7.25 -17.03
CA SER A 354 0.62 -6.84 -18.43
C SER A 354 -0.39 -7.55 -19.31
N LYS A 355 -0.61 -7.03 -20.52
CA LYS A 355 -1.29 -7.78 -21.57
C LYS A 355 -0.49 -9.02 -21.96
N GLY A 356 -1.19 -10.05 -22.42
CA GLY A 356 -0.60 -11.18 -23.12
C GLY A 356 -0.06 -10.79 -24.49
N SER A 357 0.89 -11.58 -24.99
CA SER A 357 1.34 -11.51 -26.38
C SER A 357 1.90 -12.85 -26.85
N THR A 358 2.22 -12.94 -28.14
CA THR A 358 2.85 -14.11 -28.74
C THR A 358 4.21 -13.75 -29.33
N ILE A 359 5.08 -14.75 -29.42
CA ILE A 359 6.37 -14.67 -30.11
C ILE A 359 6.48 -15.84 -31.08
N THR A 360 6.92 -15.55 -32.30
CA THR A 360 7.18 -16.56 -33.33
C THR A 360 8.68 -16.74 -33.50
N ILE A 361 9.14 -17.97 -33.30
CA ILE A 361 10.55 -18.36 -33.46
C ILE A 361 10.66 -19.29 -34.67
N LYS A 362 11.57 -18.98 -35.59
CA LYS A 362 11.85 -19.74 -36.82
C LYS A 362 13.29 -20.25 -36.84
N ASN A 363 13.60 -21.11 -37.82
CA ASN A 363 14.97 -21.50 -38.12
C ASN A 363 15.76 -20.36 -38.76
#